data_AF-A0A392T5V0-F1
#
_entry.id   AF-A0A392T5V0-F1
#
_cell.length_a   1.000
_cell.length_b   1.000
_cell.length_c   1.000
_cell.angle_alpha   90.00
_cell.angle_beta   90.00
_cell.angle_gamma   90.00
#
_symmetry.space_group_name_H-M   'P 1'
#
loop_
_entity.id
_entity.type
_entity.pdbx_description
1 polymer ?
#
loop_
_entity_poly.entity_id
_entity_poly.type
_entity_poly.pdbx_seq_one_letter_code
_entity_poly.pdbx_strand_id
1 'polypeptide(L)' 'MPHDDDPVVIQVQILNCDVKRVVIDSGSFADIMYWEAFKAMQLSNEQLQSYVGTLVGFYGEQVEVMG' A
#
# COMPACT_ATOMS: atom_id res chain seq x y z
N MET A 1 -10.91 -18.89 18.22
CA MET A 1 -11.47 -17.71 18.91
C MET A 1 -11.90 -16.75 17.83
N PRO A 2 -13.00 -16.01 17.96
CA PRO A 2 -13.37 -15.10 16.88
C PRO A 2 -12.46 -13.87 16.97
N HIS A 3 -11.99 -13.38 15.83
CA HIS A 3 -11.37 -12.05 15.62
C HIS A 3 -9.84 -11.89 15.66
N ASP A 4 -9.03 -12.95 15.80
CA ASP A 4 -7.57 -12.78 15.75
C ASP A 4 -7.03 -12.52 14.32
N ASP A 5 -7.80 -12.88 13.28
CA ASP A 5 -7.41 -12.74 11.87
C ASP A 5 -8.08 -11.54 11.16
N ASP A 6 -8.88 -10.74 11.87
CA ASP A 6 -9.53 -9.58 11.26
C ASP A 6 -8.49 -8.45 11.07
N PRO A 7 -8.23 -7.99 9.82
CA PRO A 7 -7.22 -6.98 9.59
C PRO A 7 -7.63 -5.66 10.25
N VAL A 8 -6.71 -5.06 11.00
CA VAL A 8 -6.92 -3.72 11.55
C VAL A 8 -6.92 -2.72 10.41
N VAL A 9 -8.05 -2.05 10.22
CA VAL A 9 -8.23 -1.00 9.21
C VAL A 9 -8.33 0.35 9.89
N ILE A 10 -7.52 1.30 9.44
CA ILE A 10 -7.59 2.70 9.88
C ILE A 10 -7.88 3.65 8.70
N GLN A 11 -8.35 4.85 9.04
CA GLN A 11 -8.42 5.98 8.12
C GLN A 11 -7.25 6.92 8.42
N VAL A 12 -6.57 7.39 7.39
CA VAL A 12 -5.47 8.36 7.50
C VAL A 12 -5.61 9.44 6.44
N GLN A 13 -5.03 10.61 6.69
CA GLN A 13 -4.95 11.68 5.71
C GLN A 13 -3.55 11.69 5.08
N ILE A 14 -3.46 11.48 3.76
CA ILE A 14 -2.19 11.49 3.02
C ILE A 14 -2.26 12.62 1.99
N LEU A 15 -1.33 13.58 2.05
CA LEU A 15 -1.26 14.70 1.10
C LEU A 15 -2.63 15.40 0.90
N ASN A 16 -3.33 15.65 2.00
CA ASN A 16 -4.68 16.22 2.06
C ASN A 16 -5.81 15.35 1.45
N CYS A 17 -5.52 14.10 1.06
CA CYS A 17 -6.53 13.14 0.64
C CYS A 17 -6.97 12.27 1.82
N ASP A 18 -8.29 12.11 2.00
CA ASP A 18 -8.86 11.19 2.98
C ASP A 18 -8.75 9.75 2.47
N VAL A 19 -7.78 9.00 3.00
CA VAL A 19 -7.58 7.58 2.68
C VAL A 19 -8.41 6.75 3.64
N LYS A 20 -9.55 6.27 3.16
CA LYS A 20 -10.61 5.63 3.97
C LYS A 20 -10.27 4.24 4.49
N ARG A 21 -9.27 3.57 3.91
CA ARG A 21 -8.95 2.18 4.23
C ARG A 21 -7.46 1.93 4.08
N VAL A 22 -6.76 1.87 5.20
CA VAL A 22 -5.37 1.39 5.32
C VAL A 22 -5.37 0.15 6.17
N VAL A 23 -4.82 -0.95 5.65
CA VAL A 23 -4.66 -2.21 6.37
C VAL A 23 -3.31 -2.18 7.07
N ILE A 24 -3.29 -2.47 8.37
CA ILE A 24 -2.05 -2.58 9.15
C ILE A 24 -1.52 -4.01 9.03
N ASP A 25 -0.35 -4.15 8.40
CA ASP A 25 0.42 -5.39 8.37
C ASP A 25 1.68 -5.22 9.23
N SER A 26 1.66 -5.79 10.44
CA SER A 26 2.80 -5.73 11.36
C SER A 26 3.98 -6.63 10.95
N GLY A 27 3.80 -7.49 9.95
CA GLY A 27 4.84 -8.36 9.41
C GLY A 27 5.59 -7.75 8.21
N SER A 28 5.09 -6.64 7.65
CA SER A 28 5.72 -5.96 6.52
C SER A 28 6.82 -5.00 6.96
N PHE A 29 7.89 -4.93 6.17
CA PHE A 29 8.98 -3.95 6.32
C PHE A 29 8.78 -2.69 5.47
N ALA A 30 7.75 -2.66 4.63
CA ALA A 30 7.47 -1.57 3.70
C ALA A 30 5.97 -1.26 3.64
N ASP A 31 5.66 0.02 3.44
CA ASP A 31 4.30 0.47 3.12
C ASP A 31 4.03 0.27 1.62
N ILE A 32 2.85 -0.27 1.29
CA ILE A 32 2.44 -0.51 -0.10
C ILE A 32 1.15 0.27 -0.38
N MET A 33 1.15 1.03 -1.48
CA MET A 33 -0.02 1.71 -2.00
C MET A 33 -0.46 1.07 -3.31
N TYR A 34 -1.76 0.79 -3.45
CA TYR A 34 -2.32 0.35 -4.73
C TYR A 34 -2.22 1.46 -5.78
N TRP A 35 -1.92 1.08 -7.01
CA TRP A 35 -1.78 2.03 -8.11
C TRP A 35 -3.06 2.83 -8.38
N GLU A 36 -4.22 2.21 -8.21
CA GLU A 36 -5.51 2.88 -8.32
C GLU A 36 -5.70 3.95 -7.25
N ALA A 37 -5.20 3.72 -6.02
CA ALA A 37 -5.25 4.70 -4.95
C ALA A 37 -4.32 5.89 -5.25
N PHE A 38 -3.10 5.63 -5.73
CA PHE A 38 -2.17 6.68 -6.17
C PHE A 38 -2.82 7.59 -7.23
N LYS A 39 -3.45 7.00 -8.26
CA LYS A 39 -4.18 7.75 -9.29
C LYS A 39 -5.38 8.51 -8.74
N ALA A 40 -6.16 7.90 -7.84
CA ALA A 40 -7.33 8.53 -7.23
C ALA A 40 -6.95 9.75 -6.37
N MET A 41 -5.75 9.73 -5.78
CA MET A 41 -5.15 10.84 -5.05
C MET A 41 -4.57 11.93 -5.95
N GLN A 42 -4.61 11.75 -7.28
CA GLN A 42 -4.09 12.69 -8.28
C GLN A 42 -2.60 13.01 -8.08
N LEU A 43 -1.84 12.03 -7.58
CA LEU A 43 -0.39 12.14 -7.46
C LEU A 43 0.24 12.03 -8.84
N SER A 44 1.29 12.81 -9.05
CA SER A 44 1.99 12.85 -10.33
C SER A 44 3.10 11.80 -10.33
N ASN A 45 3.32 11.15 -11.48
CA ASN A 45 4.36 10.12 -11.62
C ASN A 45 5.76 10.70 -11.37
N GLU A 46 5.95 12.01 -11.55
CA GLU A 46 7.19 12.71 -11.24
C GLU A 46 7.52 12.71 -9.73
N GLN A 47 6.53 12.44 -8.88
CA GLN A 47 6.72 12.27 -7.43
C GLN A 47 7.19 10.86 -7.06
N LEU A 48 7.14 9.90 -8.00
CA LEU A 48 7.69 8.56 -7.80
C LEU A 48 9.18 8.57 -8.05
N GLN A 49 9.94 8.13 -7.06
CA GLN A 49 11.36 7.86 -7.24
C GLN A 49 11.51 6.48 -7.86
N SER A 50 12.13 6.43 -9.04
CA SER A 50 12.38 5.17 -9.75
C SER A 50 13.20 4.19 -8.89
N TYR A 51 12.67 2.99 -8.82
CA TYR A 51 13.18 1.80 -8.19
C TYR A 51 12.72 0.63 -9.06
N VAL A 52 13.69 -0.18 -9.47
CA VAL A 52 13.45 -1.33 -10.33
C VAL A 52 13.58 -2.56 -9.46
N GLY A 53 12.43 -3.15 -9.13
CA GLY A 53 12.35 -4.30 -8.26
C GLY A 53 11.00 -5.00 -8.32
N THR A 54 10.89 -6.07 -7.55
CA THR A 54 9.66 -6.88 -7.46
C THR A 54 9.35 -7.06 -5.99
N LEU A 55 8.08 -6.85 -5.62
CA LEU A 55 7.58 -7.24 -4.30
C LEU A 55 7.27 -8.73 -4.34
N VAL A 56 7.76 -9.46 -3.34
CA VAL A 56 7.52 -10.90 -3.19
C VAL A 56 6.56 -11.12 -2.02
N GLY A 57 5.41 -11.71 -2.29
CA GLY A 57 4.40 -12.06 -1.30
C GLY A 57 4.76 -13.32 -0.51
N PHE A 58 4.04 -13.56 0.59
CA PHE A 58 4.27 -14.70 1.48
C PHE A 58 4.11 -16.07 0.78
N TYR A 59 3.30 -16.16 -0.28
CA TYR A 59 3.14 -17.39 -1.07
C TYR A 59 3.97 -17.36 -2.37
N GLY A 60 4.92 -16.42 -2.48
CA GLY A 60 5.82 -16.29 -3.62
C GLY A 60 5.22 -15.54 -4.80
N GLU A 61 4.07 -14.89 -4.64
CA GLU A 61 3.53 -13.98 -5.64
C GLU A 61 4.51 -12.85 -5.91
N GLN A 62 4.59 -12.40 -7.16
CA GLN A 62 5.52 -11.36 -7.59
C GLN A 62 4.76 -10.26 -8.31
N VAL A 63 5.00 -9.01 -7.91
CA VAL A 63 4.40 -7.82 -8.54
C VAL A 63 5.50 -6.80 -8.80
N GLU A 64 5.53 -6.26 -10.02
CA GLU A 64 6.43 -5.15 -10.37
C GLU A 64 5.99 -3.87 -9.66
N VAL A 65 6.97 -3.16 -9.11
CA VAL A 65 6.77 -1.85 -8.51
C VAL A 65 6.81 -0.76 -9.58
N MET A 66 5.90 0.22 -9.46
CA MET A 66 5.84 1.39 -10.33
C MET A 66 6.67 2.57 -9.82
N GLY A 67 7.02 2.52 -8.52
CA GLY A 67 7.92 3.42 -7.83
C GLY A 67 9.26 2.76 -7.78
#